data_AF-A0A972JEQ7-F1
#
_entry.id   AF-A0A972JEQ7-F1
#
_cell.length_a   1.000
_cell.length_b   1.000
_cell.length_c   1.000
_cell.angle_alpha   90.00
_cell.angle_beta   90.00
_cell.angle_gamma   90.00
#
_symmetry.space_group_name_H-M   'P 1'
#
loop_
_entity.id
_entity.type
_entity.pdbx_description
1 polymer ?
#
loop_
_entity_poly.entity_id
_entity_poly.type
_entity_poly.pdbx_seq_one_letter_code
_entity_poly.pdbx_strand_id
1 'polypeptide(L)'
;ATVSNTTSGNYVFTPDAGQCASPVTLSVTVTNSIVPDFAAIPPFCSGSSVPALNATSPNGITGSWSPATISNTTSGNYVFTPDAGQCASPVTLSVTVTNSIVPDFAAIPPFCSGSSVPALNTTSP
;
A
#
# COMPACT_ATOMS: atom_id res chain seq x y z
N ALA A 1 -38.37 0.63 13.70
CA ALA A 1 -36.96 0.45 14.09
C ALA A 1 -36.07 0.86 12.92
N THR A 2 -34.92 1.49 13.17
CA THR A 2 -33.92 1.81 12.14
C THR A 2 -32.87 0.70 12.12
N VAL A 3 -32.47 0.26 10.92
CA VAL A 3 -31.42 -0.75 10.76
C VAL A 3 -30.04 -0.12 11.00
N SER A 4 -29.20 -0.74 11.83
CA SER A 4 -27.80 -0.40 12.05
C SER A 4 -26.90 -0.99 10.96
N ASN A 5 -25.97 -0.17 10.46
CA ASN A 5 -24.91 -0.59 9.53
C ASN A 5 -23.57 -0.89 10.21
N THR A 6 -23.51 -0.84 11.54
CA THR A 6 -22.29 -1.09 12.34
C THR A 6 -22.45 -2.22 13.34
N THR A 7 -23.67 -2.72 13.56
CA THR A 7 -23.95 -3.77 14.54
C THR A 7 -24.94 -4.78 13.97
N SER A 8 -24.59 -6.07 14.00
CA SER A 8 -25.51 -7.17 13.70
C SER A 8 -26.67 -7.18 14.69
N GLY A 9 -27.87 -7.53 14.23
CA GLY A 9 -29.04 -7.53 15.10
C GLY A 9 -30.29 -8.09 14.44
N ASN A 10 -31.31 -8.30 15.26
CA ASN A 10 -32.59 -8.84 14.84
C ASN A 10 -33.64 -7.72 14.87
N TYR A 11 -34.35 -7.55 13.77
CA TYR A 11 -35.40 -6.55 13.62
C TYR A 11 -36.75 -7.25 13.54
N VAL A 12 -37.59 -6.99 14.53
CA VAL A 12 -38.93 -7.58 14.60
C VAL A 12 -39.93 -6.62 13.98
N PHE A 13 -40.62 -7.10 12.96
CA PHE A 13 -41.84 -6.48 12.44
C PHE A 13 -43.03 -7.08 13.19
N THR A 14 -43.76 -6.23 13.90
CA THR A 14 -44.99 -6.61 14.61
C THR A 14 -46.17 -5.94 13.91
N PRO A 15 -47.05 -6.71 13.24
CA PRO A 15 -48.26 -6.18 12.62
C PRO A 15 -49.17 -5.51 13.65
N ASP A 16 -49.91 -4.47 13.24
CA ASP A 16 -50.87 -3.83 14.13
C ASP A 16 -52.05 -4.77 14.42
N ALA A 17 -52.72 -4.54 15.55
CA ALA A 17 -53.91 -5.29 15.92
C ALA A 17 -54.97 -5.25 14.80
N GLY A 18 -55.52 -6.41 14.46
CA GLY A 18 -56.53 -6.56 13.40
C GLY A 18 -55.97 -6.84 12.00
N GLN A 19 -54.64 -6.85 11.81
CA GLN A 19 -54.03 -7.17 10.51
C GLN A 19 -53.92 -8.68 10.22
N CYS A 20 -54.40 -9.55 11.10
CA CYS A 20 -54.38 -11.02 10.95
C CYS A 20 -53.04 -11.59 10.44
N ALA A 21 -51.93 -11.01 10.88
CA ALA A 21 -50.58 -11.39 10.48
C ALA A 21 -49.73 -11.72 11.71
N SER A 22 -48.78 -12.63 11.55
CA SER A 22 -47.82 -12.97 12.60
C SER A 22 -46.61 -12.06 12.55
N PRO A 23 -45.96 -11.75 13.69
CA PRO A 23 -44.70 -11.04 13.70
C PRO A 23 -43.63 -11.78 12.90
N VAL A 24 -42.78 -11.04 12.19
CA VAL A 24 -41.65 -11.58 11.42
C VAL A 24 -40.36 -10.99 11.97
N THR A 25 -39.34 -11.84 12.17
CA THR A 25 -38.01 -11.41 12.60
C THR A 25 -37.05 -11.46 11.42
N LEU A 26 -36.38 -10.34 11.13
CA LEU A 26 -35.31 -10.23 10.14
C LEU A 26 -33.96 -10.19 10.87
N SER A 27 -33.08 -11.14 10.57
CA SER A 27 -31.69 -11.13 11.05
C SER A 27 -30.79 -10.37 10.08
N VAL A 28 -30.08 -9.36 10.56
CA VAL A 28 -29.08 -8.60 9.78
C VAL A 28 -27.70 -8.91 10.35
N THR A 29 -26.78 -9.31 9.47
CA THR A 29 -25.38 -9.56 9.84
C THR A 29 -24.50 -8.48 9.23
N VAL A 30 -23.73 -7.79 10.09
CA VAL A 30 -22.70 -6.83 9.71
C VAL A 30 -21.34 -7.48 9.95
N THR A 31 -20.54 -7.60 8.88
CA THR A 31 -19.17 -8.12 8.95
C THR A 31 -18.17 -6.98 9.13
N ASN A 32 -17.10 -7.25 9.87
CA ASN A 32 -16.06 -6.24 10.12
C ASN A 32 -15.26 -5.99 8.84
N SER A 33 -14.85 -4.73 8.61
CA SER A 33 -14.01 -4.41 7.46
C SER A 33 -12.64 -5.07 7.57
N ILE A 34 -12.17 -5.69 6.49
CA ILE A 34 -10.82 -6.27 6.37
C ILE A 34 -9.89 -5.22 5.77
N VAL A 35 -8.69 -5.07 6.34
CA VAL A 35 -7.66 -4.17 5.78
C VAL A 35 -6.67 -5.01 4.97
N PRO A 36 -6.40 -4.69 3.69
CA PRO A 36 -5.36 -5.35 2.90
C PRO A 36 -3.97 -5.20 3.55
N ASP A 37 -3.21 -6.29 3.63
CA ASP A 37 -1.97 -6.41 4.40
C ASP A 37 -0.69 -6.38 3.53
N PHE A 38 -0.63 -5.46 2.57
CA PHE A 38 0.57 -5.28 1.75
C PHE A 38 1.78 -4.89 2.59
N ALA A 39 2.92 -5.55 2.32
CA ALA A 39 4.19 -5.17 2.92
C ALA A 39 4.67 -3.80 2.40
N ALA A 40 5.34 -3.04 3.26
CA ALA A 40 5.97 -1.79 2.86
C ALA A 40 7.11 -2.05 1.86
N ILE A 41 7.27 -1.14 0.90
CA ILE A 41 8.35 -1.21 -0.09
C ILE A 41 9.54 -0.41 0.46
N PRO A 42 10.72 -1.03 0.65
CA PRO A 42 11.89 -0.30 1.11
C PRO A 42 12.34 0.74 0.06
N PRO A 43 13.01 1.82 0.49
CA PRO A 43 13.54 2.82 -0.44
C PRO A 43 14.51 2.20 -1.45
N PHE A 44 14.50 2.70 -2.68
CA PHE A 44 15.39 2.24 -3.74
C PHE A 44 15.96 3.42 -4.54
N CYS A 45 17.10 3.19 -5.20
CA CYS A 45 17.77 4.21 -5.99
C CYS A 45 17.06 4.46 -7.32
N SER A 46 17.04 5.72 -7.77
CA SER A 46 16.51 6.14 -9.07
C SER A 46 17.10 5.31 -10.20
N GLY A 47 16.25 4.78 -11.08
CA GLY A 47 16.62 3.91 -12.20
C GLY A 47 16.77 2.42 -11.85
N SER A 48 16.62 2.03 -10.58
CA SER A 48 16.63 0.62 -10.18
C SER A 48 15.37 -0.11 -10.66
N SER A 49 15.42 -1.45 -10.66
CA SER A 49 14.23 -2.27 -10.89
C SER A 49 13.19 -2.05 -9.79
N VAL A 50 11.93 -1.87 -10.16
CA VAL A 50 10.82 -1.68 -9.22
C VAL A 50 10.02 -2.98 -9.03
N PRO A 51 9.53 -3.27 -7.81
CA PRO A 51 8.60 -4.36 -7.59
C PRO A 51 7.25 -4.07 -8.25
N ALA A 52 6.52 -5.13 -8.60
CA ALA A 52 5.16 -5.02 -9.11
C ALA A 52 4.16 -4.77 -7.98
N LEU A 53 3.11 -4.00 -8.27
CA LEU A 53 1.95 -3.86 -7.39
C LEU A 53 0.95 -4.99 -7.68
N ASN A 54 0.80 -5.93 -6.75
CA ASN A 54 -0.10 -7.07 -6.93
C ASN A 54 -1.57 -6.65 -6.79
N ALA A 55 -2.44 -7.15 -7.67
CA ALA A 55 -3.89 -6.91 -7.62
C ALA A 55 -4.61 -7.71 -6.52
N THR A 56 -3.89 -8.52 -5.76
CA THR A 56 -4.41 -9.30 -4.63
C THR A 56 -3.47 -9.15 -3.45
N SER A 57 -4.02 -8.78 -2.29
CA SER A 57 -3.26 -8.69 -1.04
C SER A 57 -2.92 -10.06 -0.48
N PRO A 58 -1.89 -10.17 0.40
CA PRO A 58 -1.55 -11.43 1.06
C PRO A 58 -2.72 -12.08 1.84
N ASN A 59 -3.62 -11.29 2.40
CA ASN A 59 -4.85 -11.75 3.05
C ASN A 59 -6.04 -11.99 2.08
N GLY A 60 -5.80 -12.03 0.76
CA GLY A 60 -6.75 -12.49 -0.24
C GLY A 60 -7.74 -11.46 -0.77
N ILE A 61 -7.58 -10.18 -0.45
CA ILE A 61 -8.45 -9.11 -0.95
C ILE A 61 -8.01 -8.71 -2.36
N THR A 62 -8.91 -8.78 -3.33
CA THR A 62 -8.65 -8.32 -4.71
C THR A 62 -8.97 -6.84 -4.86
N GLY A 63 -8.28 -6.17 -5.78
CA GLY A 63 -8.52 -4.76 -6.03
C GLY A 63 -7.59 -4.18 -7.09
N SER A 64 -7.57 -2.85 -7.14
CA SER A 64 -6.79 -2.10 -8.12
C SER A 64 -5.94 -1.01 -7.45
N TRP A 65 -4.81 -0.71 -8.07
CA TRP A 65 -3.88 0.34 -7.61
C TRP A 65 -4.03 1.62 -8.43
N SER A 66 -3.92 2.76 -7.76
CA SER A 66 -3.81 4.07 -8.40
C SER A 66 -2.67 4.89 -7.76
N PRO A 67 -1.61 5.23 -8.50
CA PRO A 67 -1.29 4.77 -9.86
C PRO A 67 -1.09 3.24 -9.96
N ALA A 68 -1.24 2.66 -11.15
CA ALA A 68 -1.13 1.21 -11.33
C ALA A 68 0.32 0.67 -11.38
N THR A 69 1.30 1.55 -11.62
CA THR A 69 2.72 1.18 -11.77
C THR A 69 3.60 2.13 -10.98
N ILE A 70 4.64 1.58 -10.35
CA ILE A 70 5.58 2.38 -9.55
C ILE A 70 6.55 3.11 -10.47
N SER A 71 6.68 4.42 -10.26
CA SER A 71 7.77 5.21 -10.87
C SER A 71 9.12 4.81 -10.26
N ASN A 72 10.10 4.53 -11.12
CA ASN A 72 11.46 4.23 -10.69
C ASN A 72 12.35 5.49 -10.55
N THR A 73 11.79 6.68 -10.76
CA THR A 73 12.53 7.96 -10.71
C THR A 73 11.94 8.96 -9.71
N THR A 74 10.68 8.80 -9.33
CA THR A 74 9.97 9.76 -8.48
C THR A 74 9.26 9.05 -7.33
N SER A 75 9.47 9.55 -6.11
CA SER A 75 8.68 9.14 -4.94
C SER A 75 7.19 9.40 -5.15
N GLY A 76 6.34 8.58 -4.57
CA GLY A 76 4.90 8.72 -4.74
C GLY A 76 4.08 7.82 -3.83
N ASN A 77 2.79 8.09 -3.80
CA ASN A 77 1.83 7.32 -3.03
C ASN A 77 0.95 6.52 -3.99
N TYR A 78 0.69 5.27 -3.62
CA TYR A 78 -0.08 4.32 -4.39
C TYR A 78 -1.22 3.83 -3.52
N VAL A 79 -2.46 4.00 -3.99
CA VAL A 79 -3.66 3.64 -3.25
C VAL A 79 -4.23 2.35 -3.82
N PHE A 80 -4.34 1.32 -2.99
CA PHE A 80 -5.08 0.10 -3.30
C PHE A 80 -6.53 0.26 -2.89
N THR A 81 -7.43 0.03 -3.85
CA THR A 81 -8.88 0.06 -3.66
C THR A 81 -9.43 -1.35 -3.86
N PRO A 82 -9.98 -1.99 -2.81
CA PRO A 82 -10.62 -3.29 -2.92
C PRO A 82 -11.81 -3.29 -3.89
N ASP A 83 -12.04 -4.41 -4.59
CA ASP A 83 -13.24 -4.58 -5.41
C ASP A 83 -14.52 -4.62 -4.55
N ALA A 84 -15.64 -4.19 -5.13
CA ALA A 84 -16.92 -4.13 -4.44
C ALA A 84 -17.35 -5.50 -3.88
N GLY A 85 -17.97 -5.49 -2.70
CA GLY A 85 -18.52 -6.70 -2.07
C GLY A 85 -17.56 -7.46 -1.15
N GLN A 86 -16.29 -7.03 -1.03
CA GLN A 86 -15.30 -7.70 -0.17
C GLN A 86 -15.26 -7.21 1.28
N CYS A 87 -16.09 -6.23 1.65
CA CYS A 87 -16.09 -5.62 2.98
C CYS A 87 -14.66 -5.24 3.43
N ALA A 88 -13.94 -4.53 2.57
CA ALA A 88 -12.55 -4.16 2.82
C ALA A 88 -12.32 -2.66 2.64
N SER A 89 -11.32 -2.13 3.34
CA SER A 89 -10.97 -0.70 3.30
C SER A 89 -9.75 -0.44 2.41
N PRO A 90 -9.71 0.70 1.69
CA PRO A 90 -8.52 1.10 0.94
C PRO A 90 -7.27 1.23 1.80
N VAL A 91 -6.10 0.99 1.21
CA VAL A 91 -4.79 1.19 1.87
C VAL A 91 -3.85 1.97 0.96
N THR A 92 -2.96 2.76 1.56
CA THR A 92 -1.97 3.56 0.83
C THR A 92 -0.57 3.05 1.12
N LEU A 93 0.21 2.81 0.07
CA LEU A 93 1.65 2.56 0.14
C LEU A 93 2.43 3.81 -0.30
N SER A 94 3.38 4.22 0.53
CA SER A 94 4.32 5.30 0.20
C SER A 94 5.62 4.70 -0.32
N VAL A 95 6.03 5.10 -1.52
CA VAL A 95 7.28 4.66 -2.15
C VAL A 95 8.26 5.82 -2.18
N THR A 96 9.48 5.55 -1.72
CA THR A 96 10.57 6.53 -1.69
C THR A 96 11.65 6.14 -2.70
N VAL A 97 11.93 7.04 -3.62
CA VAL A 97 13.02 6.93 -4.59
C VAL A 97 14.14 7.89 -4.19
N THR A 98 15.34 7.37 -3.97
CA THR A 98 16.53 8.16 -3.65
C THR A 98 17.35 8.39 -4.90
N ASN A 99 17.86 9.61 -5.10
CA ASN A 99 18.68 9.88 -6.28
C ASN A 99 20.03 9.16 -6.17
N SER A 100 20.51 8.58 -7.27
CA SER A 100 21.89 8.10 -7.32
C SER A 100 22.83 9.30 -7.27
N ILE A 101 23.82 9.26 -6.38
CA ILE A 101 24.92 10.22 -6.35
C ILE A 101 26.12 9.57 -7.02
N VAL A 102 26.76 10.29 -7.94
CA VAL A 102 28.05 9.86 -8.51
C VAL A 102 29.12 10.25 -7.50
N PRO A 103 29.95 9.32 -7.02
CA PRO A 103 31.09 9.64 -6.18
C PRO A 103 32.02 10.63 -6.91
N ASP A 104 32.35 11.74 -6.25
CA ASP A 104 33.31 12.73 -6.74
C ASP A 104 34.70 12.40 -6.20
N PHE A 105 35.60 11.97 -7.07
CA PHE A 105 36.99 11.75 -6.71
C PHE A 105 37.87 12.76 -7.42
N ALA A 106 38.67 13.50 -6.64
CA ALA A 106 39.68 14.37 -7.20
C ALA A 106 40.65 13.58 -8.09
N ALA A 107 40.95 14.12 -9.27
CA ALA A 107 41.91 13.50 -10.18
C ALA A 107 43.30 13.41 -9.54
N ILE A 108 43.97 12.28 -9.73
CA ILE A 108 45.34 12.09 -9.25
C ILE A 108 46.28 12.79 -10.23
N PRO A 109 47.06 13.80 -9.80
CA PRO A 109 48.02 14.46 -10.69
C PRO A 109 49.15 13.50 -11.11
N PRO A 110 49.79 13.73 -12.27
CA PRO A 110 50.91 12.91 -12.71
C PRO A 110 52.07 12.99 -11.70
N PHE A 111 52.72 11.86 -11.45
CA PHE A 111 53.86 11.74 -10.54
C PHE A 111 55.01 10.99 -11.24
N CYS A 112 56.24 11.22 -10.77
CA CYS A 112 57.44 10.64 -11.38
C CYS A 112 57.61 9.15 -11.06
N SER A 113 58.27 8.42 -11.96
CA SER A 113 58.65 7.03 -11.75
C SER A 113 59.59 6.90 -10.55
N GLY A 114 59.26 6.03 -9.60
CA GLY A 114 60.03 5.80 -8.37
C GLY A 114 59.61 6.66 -7.17
N SER A 115 58.66 7.60 -7.35
CA SER A 115 58.08 8.36 -6.23
C SER A 115 57.08 7.54 -5.42
N SER A 116 56.82 7.96 -4.18
CA SER A 116 55.77 7.39 -3.34
C SER A 116 54.38 7.60 -3.96
N VAL A 117 53.60 6.53 -4.06
CA VAL A 117 52.25 6.53 -4.67
C VAL A 117 51.25 7.25 -3.75
N PRO A 118 50.43 8.20 -4.26
CA PRO A 118 49.35 8.80 -3.49
C PRO A 118 48.32 7.76 -3.04
N ALA A 119 47.83 7.87 -1.81
CA ALA A 119 46.76 7.00 -1.33
C ALA A 119 45.45 7.31 -2.06
N LEU A 120 44.71 6.27 -2.47
CA LEU A 120 43.37 6.42 -3.03
C LEU A 120 42.40 6.79 -1.90
N ASN A 121 41.60 7.82 -2.13
CA ASN A 121 40.49 8.13 -1.24
C ASN A 121 39.45 7.00 -1.32
N THR A 122 39.02 6.50 -0.17
CA THR A 122 37.93 5.52 -0.07
C THR A 122 36.56 6.16 0.16
N THR A 123 36.52 7.49 0.22
CA THR A 123 35.34 8.28 0.55
C THR A 123 35.23 9.45 -0.44
N SER A 124 34.07 9.59 -1.08
CA SER A 124 33.71 10.80 -1.84
C SER A 124 33.33 11.91 -0.86
N PRO A 125 33.77 13.16 -1.06
CA PRO A 125 33.24 14.32 -0.36
C PRO A 125 31.78 14.61 -0.76
#